data_AF-A0AAU2P431-F1
#
_entry.id   AF-A0AAU2P431-F1
#
_cell.length_a   1.000
_cell.length_b   1.000
_cell.length_c   1.000
_cell.angle_alpha   90.00
_cell.angle_beta   90.00
_cell.angle_gamma   90.00
#
_symmetry.space_group_name_H-M   'P 1'
#
loop_
_entity.id
_entity.type
_entity.pdbx_description
1 polymer ?
#
loop_
_entity_poly.entity_id
_entity_poly.type
_entity_poly.pdbx_seq_one_letter_code
_entity_poly.pdbx_strand_id
1 'polypeptide(L)'
;MAIESPRYGIRSVAWTSIREDLFPDHPDSAYWDGSEAVEMNRLRGMVMVQAAETEAVLGIILSRLDPAARRDRPSGQLLQAIRGTIGGHCDTEWPPALDVIEQAIKRRNRAVHDSPAIGRTWRAYATGGGEWVHVTTMLGEEECDISTLLKDLALQQDATAAAVEVLHCLTV
;
A
#
# COMPACT_ATOMS: atom_id res chain seq x y z
N MET A 1 30.02 0.56 -14.97
CA MET A 1 29.63 1.64 -14.05
C MET A 1 29.50 0.99 -12.68
N ALA A 2 30.32 1.36 -11.69
CA ALA A 2 30.19 0.81 -10.34
C ALA A 2 28.94 1.42 -9.70
N ILE A 3 28.05 0.60 -9.14
CA ILE A 3 26.91 1.09 -8.38
C ILE A 3 27.47 1.57 -7.04
N GLU A 4 27.45 2.88 -6.80
CA GLU A 4 27.79 3.41 -5.49
C GLU A 4 26.75 2.95 -4.48
N SER A 5 27.20 2.31 -3.41
CA SER A 5 26.36 1.99 -2.26
C SER A 5 25.92 3.29 -1.59
N PRO A 6 24.64 3.42 -1.18
CA PRO A 6 24.19 4.60 -0.43
C PRO A 6 25.05 4.80 0.83
N ARG A 7 25.39 6.06 1.16
CA ARG A 7 26.21 6.44 2.33
C ARG A 7 25.76 5.76 3.63
N TYR A 8 24.45 5.55 3.78
CA TYR A 8 23.87 4.97 4.99
C TYR A 8 23.33 3.54 4.80
N GLY A 9 23.73 2.86 3.72
CA GLY A 9 23.25 1.53 3.34
C GLY A 9 21.87 1.54 2.67
N ILE A 10 21.41 0.35 2.26
CA ILE A 10 20.08 0.16 1.65
C ILE A 10 19.03 0.06 2.77
N ARG A 11 18.74 1.20 3.40
CA ARG A 11 17.75 1.32 4.48
C ARG A 11 17.18 2.73 4.56
N SER A 12 16.02 2.86 5.18
CA SER A 12 15.54 4.16 5.66
C SER A 12 16.37 4.58 6.87
N VAL A 13 16.66 5.87 6.97
CA VAL A 13 17.44 6.45 8.08
C VAL A 13 16.71 7.68 8.59
N ALA A 14 16.60 7.80 9.90
CA ALA A 14 16.05 8.98 10.52
C ALA A 14 16.86 10.23 10.16
N TRP A 15 16.18 11.33 9.84
CA TRP A 15 16.87 12.60 9.65
C TRP A 15 17.62 13.06 10.92
N THR A 16 17.14 12.69 12.11
CA THR A 16 17.81 12.94 13.38
C THR A 16 19.13 12.17 13.48
N SER A 17 19.16 10.89 13.08
CA SER A 17 20.40 10.10 13.02
C SER A 17 21.37 10.65 11.98
N ILE A 18 20.87 11.15 10.84
CA ILE A 18 21.71 11.85 9.85
C ILE A 18 22.26 13.16 10.44
N ARG A 19 21.44 13.92 11.17
CA ARG A 19 21.87 15.16 11.82
C ARG A 19 22.92 14.88 12.89
N GLU A 20 22.76 13.84 13.70
CA GLU A 20 23.76 13.44 14.72
C GLU A 20 25.08 12.99 14.09
N ASP A 21 25.03 12.25 12.98
CA ASP A 21 26.21 11.89 12.18
C ASP A 21 26.93 13.12 11.60
N LEU A 22 26.18 14.13 11.17
CA LEU A 22 26.73 15.36 10.57
C LEU A 22 27.12 16.44 11.60
N PHE A 23 26.47 16.47 12.76
CA PHE A 23 26.55 17.53 13.78
C PHE A 23 26.49 16.93 15.21
N PRO A 24 27.55 16.23 15.66
CA PRO A 24 27.55 15.46 16.91
C PRO A 24 27.43 16.31 18.19
N ASP A 25 27.74 17.61 18.13
CA ASP A 25 27.71 18.53 19.29
C ASP A 25 26.28 19.04 19.65
N HIS A 26 25.26 18.62 18.89
CA HIS A 26 23.86 19.01 19.10
C HIS A 26 22.93 17.79 19.21
N PRO A 27 23.09 16.94 20.23
CA PRO A 27 22.26 15.74 20.40
C PRO A 27 20.80 16.13 20.66
N ASP A 28 19.86 15.51 19.93
CA ASP A 28 18.44 15.54 20.30
C ASP A 28 18.23 14.60 21.47
N SER A 29 17.39 14.95 22.45
CA SER A 29 17.11 14.08 23.59
C SER A 29 16.13 12.95 23.28
N ALA A 30 15.53 12.92 22.10
CA ALA A 30 14.57 11.89 21.70
C ALA A 30 15.17 10.97 20.63
N TYR A 31 15.97 10.02 21.12
CA TYR A 31 16.55 8.92 20.36
C TYR A 31 15.46 8.05 19.74
N TRP A 32 15.59 7.77 18.43
CA TRP A 32 14.74 6.86 17.68
C TRP A 32 15.62 6.05 16.73
N ASP A 33 15.46 4.72 16.74
CA ASP A 33 16.36 3.80 16.03
C ASP A 33 15.96 3.55 14.56
N GLY A 34 14.84 4.12 14.10
CA GLY A 34 14.38 4.00 12.72
C GLY A 34 13.60 2.73 12.39
N SER A 35 13.49 1.78 13.33
CA SER A 35 12.96 0.43 13.06
C SER A 35 11.52 0.42 12.56
N GLU A 36 10.64 1.22 13.17
CA GLU A 36 9.23 1.33 12.78
C GLU A 36 9.07 1.88 11.36
N ALA A 37 9.83 2.91 10.98
CA ALA A 37 9.77 3.45 9.62
C ALA A 37 10.31 2.48 8.58
N VAL A 38 11.30 1.65 8.94
CA VAL A 38 11.77 0.57 8.07
C VAL A 38 10.65 -0.44 7.84
N GLU A 39 9.98 -0.90 8.89
CA GLU A 39 8.89 -1.88 8.76
C GLU A 39 7.68 -1.32 8.00
N MET A 40 7.31 -0.06 8.26
CA MET A 40 6.23 0.60 7.52
C MET A 40 6.56 0.77 6.04
N ASN A 41 7.78 1.16 5.69
CA ASN A 41 8.21 1.24 4.29
C ASN A 41 8.21 -0.15 3.63
N ARG A 42 8.65 -1.19 4.36
CA ARG A 42 8.57 -2.58 3.90
C ARG A 42 7.13 -2.99 3.61
N LEU A 43 6.21 -2.73 4.53
CA LEU A 43 4.79 -3.04 4.38
C LEU A 43 4.15 -2.29 3.22
N ARG A 44 4.41 -0.99 3.07
CA ARG A 44 3.96 -0.19 1.91
C ARG A 44 4.47 -0.78 0.59
N GLY A 45 5.74 -1.17 0.54
CA GLY A 45 6.32 -1.86 -0.61
C GLY A 45 5.58 -3.15 -0.94
N MET A 46 5.28 -3.98 0.06
CA MET A 46 4.52 -5.23 -0.13
C MET A 46 3.09 -4.96 -0.63
N VAL A 47 2.39 -3.97 -0.07
CA VAL A 47 1.06 -3.54 -0.54
C VAL A 47 1.11 -3.14 -2.02
N MET A 48 2.12 -2.39 -2.44
CA MET A 48 2.30 -1.97 -3.83
C MET A 48 2.55 -3.15 -4.77
N VAL A 49 3.41 -4.09 -4.37
CA VAL A 49 3.70 -5.30 -5.16
C VAL A 49 2.45 -6.17 -5.30
N GLN A 50 1.72 -6.42 -4.21
CA GLN A 50 0.50 -7.22 -4.26
C GLN A 50 -0.59 -6.58 -5.13
N ALA A 51 -0.72 -5.24 -5.08
CA ALA A 51 -1.64 -4.53 -5.95
C ALA A 51 -1.28 -4.64 -7.44
N ALA A 52 0.03 -4.68 -7.77
CA ALA A 52 0.48 -4.91 -9.14
C ALA A 52 0.13 -6.32 -9.64
N GLU A 53 0.21 -7.33 -8.78
CA GLU A 53 -0.25 -8.68 -9.09
C GLU A 53 -1.77 -8.70 -9.38
N THR A 54 -2.58 -8.02 -8.56
CA THR A 54 -4.02 -7.87 -8.81
C THR A 54 -4.28 -7.22 -10.18
N GLU A 55 -3.55 -6.15 -10.50
CA GLU A 55 -3.65 -5.44 -11.78
C GLU A 55 -3.32 -6.35 -12.97
N ALA A 56 -2.28 -7.18 -12.85
CA ALA A 56 -1.91 -8.16 -13.88
C ALA A 56 -3.04 -9.16 -14.14
N VAL A 57 -3.66 -9.70 -13.07
CA VAL A 57 -4.78 -10.64 -13.19
C VAL A 57 -5.99 -9.98 -13.84
N LEU A 58 -6.34 -8.73 -13.45
CA LEU A 58 -7.40 -7.96 -14.11
C LEU A 58 -7.13 -7.76 -15.61
N GLY A 59 -5.88 -7.52 -16.00
CA GLY A 59 -5.49 -7.43 -17.40
C GLY A 59 -5.74 -8.73 -18.17
N ILE A 60 -5.52 -9.88 -17.54
CA ILE A 60 -5.80 -11.20 -18.12
C ILE A 60 -7.32 -11.42 -18.24
N ILE A 61 -8.08 -11.15 -17.18
CA ILE A 61 -9.55 -11.25 -17.17
C ILE A 61 -10.13 -10.42 -18.32
N LEU A 62 -9.71 -9.16 -18.44
CA LEU A 62 -10.20 -8.28 -19.51
C LEU A 62 -9.88 -8.85 -20.89
N SER A 63 -8.69 -9.43 -21.10
CA SER A 63 -8.36 -10.04 -22.40
C SER A 63 -9.17 -11.29 -22.75
N ARG A 64 -9.72 -11.98 -21.74
CA ARG A 64 -10.62 -13.12 -21.94
C ARG A 64 -12.03 -12.65 -22.33
N LEU A 65 -12.49 -11.57 -21.70
CA LEU A 65 -13.80 -10.99 -21.95
C LEU A 65 -13.86 -10.20 -23.25
N ASP A 66 -12.79 -9.46 -23.56
CA ASP A 66 -12.65 -8.65 -24.77
C ASP A 66 -11.19 -8.72 -25.28
N PRO A 67 -10.88 -9.63 -26.22
CA PRO A 67 -9.53 -9.77 -26.77
C PRO A 67 -8.99 -8.51 -27.46
N ALA A 68 -9.86 -7.58 -27.88
CA ALA A 68 -9.46 -6.32 -28.52
C ALA A 68 -9.18 -5.21 -27.49
N ALA A 69 -9.51 -5.41 -26.22
CA ALA A 69 -9.32 -4.40 -25.19
C ALA A 69 -7.82 -4.14 -24.90
N ARG A 70 -7.47 -2.86 -24.78
CA ARG A 70 -6.13 -2.45 -24.29
C ARG A 70 -5.95 -2.84 -22.82
N ARG A 71 -4.81 -3.44 -22.47
CA ARG A 71 -4.49 -3.86 -21.09
C ARG A 71 -3.63 -2.87 -20.33
N ASP A 72 -2.90 -2.02 -21.04
CA ASP A 72 -2.06 -0.97 -20.47
C ASP A 72 -2.93 0.20 -20.00
N ARG A 73 -3.57 0.02 -18.85
CA ARG A 73 -4.40 1.02 -18.20
C ARG A 73 -4.41 0.79 -16.68
N PRO A 74 -4.61 1.85 -15.87
CA PRO A 74 -4.66 1.72 -14.42
C PRO A 74 -5.71 0.70 -13.95
N SER A 75 -5.45 0.02 -12.83
CA SER A 75 -6.31 -1.05 -12.29
C SER A 75 -7.79 -0.64 -12.13
N GLY A 76 -8.08 0.62 -11.77
CA GLY A 76 -9.46 1.12 -11.71
C GLY A 76 -10.18 1.13 -13.08
N GLN A 77 -9.45 1.46 -14.16
CA GLN A 77 -10.00 1.42 -15.52
C GLN A 77 -10.14 -0.01 -16.05
N LEU A 78 -9.25 -0.94 -15.64
CA LEU A 78 -9.42 -2.36 -15.92
C LEU A 78 -10.69 -2.89 -15.28
N LEU A 79 -10.89 -2.62 -13.98
CA LEU A 79 -12.06 -3.05 -13.24
C LEU A 79 -13.36 -2.51 -13.83
N GLN A 80 -13.40 -1.23 -14.21
CA GLN A 80 -14.57 -0.63 -14.85
C GLN A 80 -14.88 -1.28 -16.20
N ALA A 81 -13.87 -1.57 -17.02
CA ALA A 81 -14.06 -2.26 -18.29
C ALA A 81 -14.62 -3.67 -18.08
N ILE A 82 -14.07 -4.42 -17.12
CA ILE A 82 -14.55 -5.76 -16.73
C ILE A 82 -16.01 -5.71 -16.29
N ARG A 83 -16.39 -4.78 -15.40
CA ARG A 83 -17.79 -4.59 -14.97
C ARG A 83 -18.72 -4.30 -16.16
N GLY A 84 -18.28 -3.46 -17.09
CA GLY A 84 -19.03 -3.12 -18.30
C GLY A 84 -19.28 -4.34 -19.20
N THR A 85 -18.32 -5.24 -19.32
CA THR A 85 -18.46 -6.46 -20.14
C THR A 85 -19.29 -7.54 -19.43
N ILE A 86 -19.10 -7.72 -18.11
CA ILE A 86 -19.82 -8.73 -17.31
C ILE A 86 -21.31 -8.37 -17.14
N GLY A 87 -21.64 -7.09 -17.00
CA GLY A 87 -23.03 -6.62 -16.85
C GLY A 87 -23.96 -6.97 -18.01
N GLY A 88 -23.43 -7.49 -19.12
CA GLY A 88 -24.21 -8.04 -20.24
C GLY A 88 -24.21 -9.57 -20.36
N HIS A 89 -23.48 -10.33 -19.54
CA HIS A 89 -23.13 -11.73 -19.83
C HIS A 89 -23.21 -12.74 -18.67
N CYS A 90 -23.50 -12.37 -17.41
CA CYS A 90 -23.45 -13.34 -16.30
C CYS A 90 -24.48 -13.14 -15.19
N ASP A 91 -25.17 -14.23 -14.83
CA ASP A 91 -26.05 -14.38 -13.65
C ASP A 91 -25.30 -14.81 -12.38
N THR A 92 -23.97 -14.93 -12.42
CA THR A 92 -23.17 -15.42 -11.30
C THR A 92 -22.86 -14.30 -10.28
N GLU A 93 -22.60 -14.66 -9.03
CA GLU A 93 -22.31 -13.76 -7.90
C GLU A 93 -20.89 -13.17 -7.95
N TRP A 94 -20.50 -12.53 -9.05
CA TRP A 94 -19.25 -11.76 -9.16
C TRP A 94 -19.25 -10.41 -8.42
N PRO A 95 -20.40 -9.74 -8.15
CA PRO A 95 -20.38 -8.43 -7.50
C PRO A 95 -19.56 -8.36 -6.21
N PRO A 96 -19.65 -9.33 -5.26
CA PRO A 96 -18.84 -9.31 -4.04
C PRO A 96 -17.32 -9.36 -4.31
N ALA A 97 -16.88 -10.18 -5.28
CA ALA A 97 -15.46 -10.32 -5.62
C ALA A 97 -14.90 -9.04 -6.23
N LEU A 98 -15.66 -8.41 -7.13
CA LEU A 98 -15.28 -7.13 -7.76
C LEU A 98 -15.33 -5.96 -6.79
N ASP A 99 -16.13 -6.01 -5.74
CA ASP A 99 -16.18 -4.99 -4.69
C ASP A 99 -14.96 -5.04 -3.78
N VAL A 100 -14.46 -6.24 -3.43
CA VAL A 100 -13.20 -6.41 -2.69
C VAL A 100 -12.04 -5.81 -3.48
N ILE A 101 -11.98 -6.08 -4.79
CA ILE A 101 -10.95 -5.52 -5.68
C ILE A 101 -11.06 -3.99 -5.76
N GLU A 102 -12.27 -3.43 -5.85
CA GLU A 102 -12.47 -1.98 -5.84
C GLU A 102 -11.93 -1.33 -4.55
N GLN A 103 -12.23 -1.94 -3.40
CA GLN A 103 -11.73 -1.47 -2.11
C GLN A 103 -10.20 -1.53 -2.04
N ALA A 104 -9.59 -2.62 -2.53
CA ALA A 104 -8.14 -2.76 -2.58
C ALA A 104 -7.49 -1.69 -3.47
N ILE A 105 -8.07 -1.37 -4.64
CA ILE A 105 -7.56 -0.29 -5.52
C ILE A 105 -7.58 1.06 -4.80
N LYS A 106 -8.66 1.38 -4.07
CA LYS A 106 -8.76 2.61 -3.28
C LYS A 106 -7.69 2.68 -2.19
N ARG A 107 -7.46 1.58 -1.46
CA ARG A 107 -6.43 1.50 -0.41
C ARG A 107 -5.01 1.61 -0.97
N ARG A 108 -4.73 1.00 -2.14
CA ARG A 108 -3.44 1.18 -2.81
C ARG A 108 -3.22 2.63 -3.24
N ASN A 109 -4.22 3.28 -3.83
CA ASN A 109 -4.07 4.68 -4.25
C ASN A 109 -3.77 5.60 -3.06
N ARG A 110 -4.40 5.33 -1.91
CA ARG A 110 -4.08 5.99 -0.64
C ARG A 110 -2.62 5.76 -0.23
N ALA A 111 -2.17 4.51 -0.18
CA ALA A 111 -0.80 4.15 0.21
C ALA A 111 0.30 4.74 -0.70
N VAL A 112 -0.02 5.00 -1.97
CA VAL A 112 0.91 5.54 -2.99
C VAL A 112 0.91 7.06 -3.05
N HIS A 113 -0.26 7.71 -2.98
CA HIS A 113 -0.38 9.13 -3.25
C HIS A 113 -0.33 10.02 -2.00
N ASP A 114 -0.51 9.46 -0.81
CA ASP A 114 -0.46 10.26 0.40
C ASP A 114 0.97 10.53 0.86
N SER A 115 1.21 11.78 1.26
CA SER A 115 2.53 12.25 1.66
C SER A 115 2.87 11.73 3.07
N PRO A 116 3.96 10.97 3.25
CA PRO A 116 4.34 10.47 4.56
C PRO A 116 4.89 11.61 5.42
N ALA A 117 4.11 12.08 6.40
CA ALA A 117 4.64 12.92 7.48
C ALA A 117 5.27 12.03 8.57
N ILE A 118 6.56 12.21 8.82
CA ILE A 118 7.27 11.58 9.95
C ILE A 118 7.28 12.62 11.07
N GLY A 119 6.42 12.45 12.09
CA GLY A 119 6.24 13.40 13.18
C GLY A 119 6.30 12.76 14.56
N ARG A 120 6.57 13.56 15.59
CA ARG A 120 6.34 13.18 16.99
C ARG A 120 4.97 13.74 17.38
N THR A 121 4.05 12.90 17.85
CA THR A 121 2.79 13.37 18.46
C THR A 121 2.79 13.08 19.95
N TRP A 122 2.10 13.91 20.74
CA TRP A 122 1.89 13.65 22.15
C TRP A 122 0.61 12.84 22.33
N ARG A 123 0.71 11.58 22.79
CA ARG A 123 -0.44 10.74 23.14
C ARG A 123 -0.74 10.87 24.62
N ALA A 124 -1.88 11.46 24.96
CA ALA A 124 -2.32 11.58 26.34
C ALA A 124 -2.90 10.25 26.87
N TYR A 125 -2.57 9.88 28.10
CA TYR A 125 -3.18 8.72 28.76
C TYR A 125 -4.48 9.13 29.47
N ALA A 126 -5.46 8.22 29.51
CA ALA A 126 -6.73 8.43 30.22
C ALA A 126 -6.55 8.68 31.73
N THR A 127 -5.44 8.21 32.31
CA THR A 127 -5.07 8.36 33.73
C THR A 127 -4.31 9.65 34.04
N GLY A 128 -4.08 10.52 33.04
CA GLY A 128 -3.20 11.68 33.14
C GLY A 128 -1.76 11.39 32.72
N GLY A 129 -1.07 12.44 32.27
CA GLY A 129 0.23 12.33 31.60
C GLY A 129 0.11 12.00 30.12
N GLY A 130 1.21 11.59 29.52
CA GLY A 130 1.27 11.15 28.12
C GLY A 130 2.67 10.73 27.72
N GLU A 131 2.79 10.22 26.52
CA GLU A 131 4.07 9.87 25.90
C GLU A 131 4.19 10.56 24.54
N TRP A 132 5.42 10.91 24.18
CA TRP A 132 5.72 11.22 22.79
C TRP A 132 5.69 9.91 22.01
N VAL A 133 4.65 9.76 21.18
CA VAL A 133 4.56 8.67 20.22
C VAL A 133 5.18 9.15 18.93
N HIS A 134 6.16 8.40 18.45
CA HIS A 134 6.67 8.59 17.10
C HIS A 134 5.59 8.13 16.12
N VAL A 135 4.82 9.08 15.59
CA VAL A 135 3.80 8.79 14.59
C VAL A 135 4.47 8.89 13.24
N THR A 136 4.78 7.73 12.68
CA THR A 136 5.26 7.68 11.33
C THR A 136 4.06 7.45 10.42
N THR A 137 3.80 8.42 9.54
CA THR A 137 2.81 8.41 8.44
C THR A 137 1.41 8.90 8.81
N MET A 138 1.14 10.19 8.56
CA MET A 138 -0.22 10.57 8.15
C MET A 138 -0.44 10.11 6.71
N LEU A 139 -1.53 9.41 6.46
CA LEU A 139 -2.06 9.16 5.12
C LEU A 139 -3.19 10.17 4.89
N GLY A 140 -2.86 11.34 4.34
CA GLY A 140 -3.78 12.48 4.28
C GLY A 140 -3.97 13.10 5.67
N GLU A 141 -5.22 13.16 6.15
CA GLU A 141 -5.57 13.61 7.51
C GLU A 141 -5.66 12.45 8.53
N GLU A 142 -5.50 11.21 8.08
CA GLU A 142 -5.65 10.03 8.93
C GLU A 142 -4.28 9.49 9.39
N GLU A 143 -4.18 9.16 10.68
CA GLU A 143 -3.05 8.41 11.21
C GLU A 143 -3.00 7.01 10.55
N CYS A 144 -1.82 6.62 10.08
CA CYS A 144 -1.54 5.29 9.58
C CYS A 144 -0.40 4.69 10.38
N ASP A 145 -0.60 3.47 10.84
CA ASP A 145 0.39 2.71 11.59
C ASP A 145 0.63 1.35 10.94
N ILE A 146 1.50 0.55 11.55
CA ILE A 146 1.79 -0.82 11.11
C ILE A 146 0.51 -1.67 11.01
N SER A 147 -0.43 -1.52 11.97
CA SER A 147 -1.69 -2.26 11.97
C SER A 147 -2.54 -1.95 10.73
N THR A 148 -2.60 -0.67 10.36
CA THR A 148 -3.32 -0.19 9.18
C THR A 148 -2.72 -0.77 7.90
N LEU A 149 -1.39 -0.74 7.77
CA LEU A 149 -0.70 -1.29 6.60
C LEU A 149 -0.82 -2.82 6.50
N LEU A 150 -0.85 -3.54 7.62
CA LEU A 150 -1.10 -4.98 7.63
C LEU A 150 -2.52 -5.32 7.16
N LYS A 151 -3.52 -4.54 7.56
CA LYS A 151 -4.90 -4.69 7.07
C LYS A 151 -4.99 -4.38 5.57
N ASP A 152 -4.29 -3.34 5.11
CA ASP A 152 -4.23 -3.02 3.69
C ASP A 152 -3.56 -4.14 2.89
N LEU A 153 -2.48 -4.74 3.41
CA LEU A 153 -1.83 -5.89 2.77
C LEU A 153 -2.75 -7.10 2.68
N ALA A 154 -3.45 -7.45 3.78
CA ALA A 154 -4.42 -8.53 3.78
C ALA A 154 -5.51 -8.30 2.73
N LEU A 155 -6.06 -7.08 2.65
CA LEU A 155 -7.04 -6.71 1.64
C LEU A 155 -6.51 -6.85 0.21
N GLN A 156 -5.23 -6.51 -0.06
CA GLN A 156 -4.64 -6.74 -1.39
C GLN A 156 -4.53 -8.24 -1.71
N GLN A 157 -4.20 -9.07 -0.73
CA GLN A 157 -4.12 -10.51 -0.91
C GLN A 157 -5.49 -11.11 -1.19
N ASP A 158 -6.52 -10.70 -0.43
CA ASP A 158 -7.91 -11.11 -0.66
C ASP A 158 -8.41 -10.67 -2.03
N ALA A 159 -8.10 -9.44 -2.46
CA ALA A 159 -8.43 -8.96 -3.79
C ALA A 159 -7.73 -9.75 -4.91
N THR A 160 -6.49 -10.18 -4.69
CA THR A 160 -5.77 -11.03 -5.65
C THR A 160 -6.43 -12.40 -5.75
N ALA A 161 -6.79 -13.01 -4.62
CA ALA A 161 -7.49 -14.28 -4.59
C ALA A 161 -8.84 -14.18 -5.32
N ALA A 162 -9.62 -13.15 -5.02
CA ALA A 162 -10.89 -12.86 -5.70
C ALA A 162 -10.71 -12.69 -7.22
N ALA A 163 -9.66 -11.97 -7.66
CA ALA A 163 -9.37 -11.82 -9.08
C ALA A 163 -8.99 -13.17 -9.75
N VAL A 164 -8.27 -14.03 -9.04
CA VAL A 164 -7.92 -15.37 -9.55
C VAL A 164 -9.17 -16.27 -9.65
N GLU A 165 -10.07 -16.22 -8.68
CA GLU A 165 -11.35 -16.96 -8.73
C GLU A 165 -12.20 -16.53 -9.93
N VAL A 166 -12.34 -15.22 -10.12
CA VAL A 166 -12.96 -14.58 -11.29
C VAL A 166 -12.30 -15.08 -12.59
N LEU A 167 -10.97 -15.08 -12.68
CA LEU A 167 -10.27 -15.60 -13.85
C LEU A 167 -10.55 -17.09 -14.08
N HIS A 168 -10.57 -17.90 -13.02
CA HIS A 168 -10.86 -19.33 -13.11
C HIS A 168 -12.25 -19.60 -13.68
N CYS A 169 -13.26 -18.87 -13.21
CA CYS A 169 -14.63 -19.00 -13.72
C CYS A 169 -14.78 -18.61 -15.20
N LEU A 170 -13.86 -17.84 -15.79
CA LEU A 170 -13.83 -17.56 -17.23
C LEU A 170 -13.10 -18.62 -18.07
N THR A 171 -12.44 -19.58 -17.41
CA THR A 171 -11.68 -20.65 -18.09
C THR A 171 -12.42 -21.97 -18.21
N VAL A 172 -13.49 -22.16 -17.44
CA VAL A 172 -14.38 -23.33 -17.48
C VAL A 172 -15.50 -23.08 -18.49
#